data_AF-A0A530BC90-F1
#
_entry.id   AF-A0A530BC90-F1
#
_cell.length_a   1.000
_cell.length_b   1.000
_cell.length_c   1.000
_cell.angle_alpha   90.00
_cell.angle_beta   90.00
_cell.angle_gamma   90.00
#
_symmetry.space_group_name_H-M   'P 1'
#
loop_
_entity.id
_entity.type
_entity.pdbx_description
1 polymer ?
#
loop_
_entity_poly.entity_id
_entity_poly.type
_entity_poly.pdbx_seq_one_letter_code
_entity_poly.pdbx_strand_id
1 'polypeptide(L)' 'AVIDIDTAKGVPSATSIGSNAHALARYAALCQEAGIVPIVEPEVMMDGAHSIDTCYEVSKATLLKLYGELYA' A
#
# COMPACT_ATOMS: atom_id res chain seq x y z
N ALA A 1 6.11 -2.66 -2.54
CA ALA A 1 5.18 -2.05 -3.51
C ALA A 1 5.24 -0.55 -3.33
N VAL A 2 5.05 0.26 -4.37
CA VAL A 2 5.21 1.73 -4.29
C VAL A 2 3.90 2.42 -4.64
N ILE A 3 3.50 3.38 -3.81
CA ILE A 3 2.28 4.18 -3.91
C ILE A 3 2.70 5.65 -4.04
N ASP A 4 2.54 6.19 -5.24
CA ASP A 4 2.87 7.59 -5.53
C ASP A 4 1.70 8.54 -5.15
N ILE A 5 1.99 9.83 -4.98
CA ILE A 5 0.99 10.87 -4.68
C ILE A 5 1.11 12.01 -5.71
N ASP A 6 0.15 12.08 -6.61
CA ASP A 6 -0.04 13.19 -7.55
C ASP A 6 -1.52 13.53 -7.63
N THR A 7 -1.95 14.49 -6.81
CA THR A 7 -3.36 14.91 -6.71
C THR A 7 -3.89 15.53 -8.00
N ALA A 8 -3.02 16.17 -8.79
CA ALA A 8 -3.41 16.76 -10.08
C ALA A 8 -3.70 15.67 -11.13
N LYS A 9 -3.08 14.51 -11.00
CA LYS A 9 -3.30 13.34 -11.88
C LYS A 9 -4.24 12.28 -11.28
N GLY A 10 -4.79 12.51 -10.10
CA GLY A 10 -5.65 11.54 -9.41
C GLY A 10 -4.90 10.28 -8.97
N VAL A 11 -3.64 10.42 -8.57
CA VAL A 11 -2.76 9.34 -8.10
C VAL A 11 -2.61 9.46 -6.57
N PRO A 12 -2.73 8.36 -5.81
CA PRO A 12 -2.98 7.00 -6.28
C PRO A 12 -4.48 6.74 -6.52
N SER A 13 -4.78 5.84 -7.47
CA SER A 13 -6.15 5.33 -7.64
C SER A 13 -6.46 4.23 -6.62
N ALA A 14 -7.74 4.08 -6.26
CA ALA A 14 -8.19 3.00 -5.38
C ALA A 14 -7.83 1.60 -5.91
N THR A 15 -7.87 1.42 -7.24
CA THR A 15 -7.44 0.19 -7.91
C THR A 15 -5.95 -0.06 -7.71
N SER A 16 -5.10 0.97 -7.85
CA SER A 16 -3.65 0.83 -7.62
C SER A 16 -3.36 0.38 -6.18
N ILE A 17 -4.00 1.01 -5.19
CA ILE A 17 -3.86 0.60 -3.79
C ILE A 17 -4.31 -0.85 -3.61
N GLY A 18 -5.48 -1.22 -4.14
CA GLY A 18 -6.03 -2.57 -4.02
C GLY A 18 -5.16 -3.64 -4.65
N SER A 19 -4.68 -3.43 -5.87
CA SER A 19 -3.81 -4.39 -6.57
C SER A 19 -2.47 -4.58 -5.86
N ASN A 20 -1.86 -3.50 -5.36
CA ASN A 20 -0.61 -3.57 -4.60
C ASN A 20 -0.81 -4.29 -3.26
N ALA A 21 -1.87 -3.96 -2.52
CA ALA A 21 -2.22 -4.62 -1.26
C ALA A 21 -2.47 -6.13 -1.45
N HIS A 22 -3.21 -6.50 -2.49
CA HIS A 22 -3.49 -7.91 -2.81
C HIS A 22 -2.21 -8.70 -3.12
N ALA A 23 -1.30 -8.12 -3.92
CA ALA A 23 -0.02 -8.73 -4.25
C ALA A 23 0.87 -8.92 -3.00
N LEU A 24 0.93 -7.90 -2.14
CA LEU A 24 1.66 -7.95 -0.87
C LEU A 24 1.11 -9.01 0.09
N ALA A 25 -0.21 -9.14 0.17
CA ALA A 25 -0.85 -10.17 1.01
C ALA A 25 -0.51 -11.59 0.52
N ARG A 26 -0.56 -11.82 -0.79
CA ARG A 26 -0.14 -13.10 -1.39
C ARG A 26 1.34 -13.41 -1.11
N TYR A 27 2.20 -12.40 -1.24
CA TYR A 27 3.62 -12.54 -0.88
C TYR A 27 3.79 -12.94 0.58
N ALA A 28 3.07 -12.30 1.50
CA ALA A 28 3.15 -12.58 2.92
C ALA A 28 2.70 -14.02 3.25
N ALA A 29 1.58 -14.47 2.66
CA ALA A 29 1.09 -15.83 2.81
C ALA A 29 2.13 -16.88 2.34
N LEU A 30 2.71 -16.68 1.15
CA LEU A 30 3.73 -17.59 0.62
C LEU A 30 5.01 -17.62 1.47
N CYS A 31 5.41 -16.47 2.04
CA CYS A 31 6.54 -16.43 2.97
C CYS A 31 6.25 -17.26 4.22
N GLN A 32 5.06 -17.09 4.81
CA GLN A 32 4.65 -17.85 5.99
C GLN A 32 4.56 -19.35 5.72
N GLU A 33 4.02 -19.77 4.57
CA GLU A 33 4.01 -21.16 4.13
C GLU A 33 5.42 -21.76 4.02
N ALA A 34 6.40 -20.94 3.61
CA ALA A 34 7.81 -21.32 3.53
C ALA A 34 8.57 -21.20 4.86
N GLY A 35 7.92 -20.83 5.97
CA GLY A 35 8.57 -20.63 7.28
C GLY A 35 9.41 -19.36 7.38
N ILE A 36 9.17 -18.38 6.50
CA ILE A 36 9.87 -17.09 6.45
C ILE A 36 8.95 -16.01 7.04
N VAL A 37 9.49 -15.14 7.90
CA VAL A 37 8.75 -13.97 8.41
C VAL A 37 8.70 -12.89 7.31
N PRO A 38 7.53 -12.52 6.78
CA PRO A 38 7.45 -11.47 5.78
C PRO A 38 7.48 -10.08 6.41
N ILE A 39 8.37 -9.20 5.90
CA ILE A 39 8.21 -7.76 6.04
C ILE A 39 7.37 -7.28 4.85
N VAL A 40 6.24 -6.64 5.15
CA VAL A 40 5.27 -6.20 4.14
C VAL A 40 5.30 -4.67 4.07
N GLU A 41 5.93 -4.15 3.02
CA GLU A 41 6.20 -2.71 2.86
C GLU A 41 5.39 -2.11 1.69
N PRO A 42 4.29 -1.40 1.99
CA PRO A 42 3.60 -0.54 1.04
C PRO A 42 4.16 0.89 1.10
N GLU A 43 5.29 1.13 0.44
CA GLU A 43 5.97 2.43 0.45
C GLU A 43 5.07 3.51 -0.17
N VAL A 44 4.74 4.54 0.61
CA VAL A 44 4.03 5.74 0.15
C VAL A 44 5.05 6.83 -0.07
N MET A 45 5.19 7.30 -1.30
CA MET A 45 6.20 8.28 -1.67
C MET A 45 5.89 9.64 -1.05
N MET A 46 6.92 10.26 -0.49
CA MET A 46 6.86 11.63 0.05
C MET A 46 7.14 12.70 -1.01
N ASP A 47 7.55 12.27 -2.21
CA ASP A 47 7.90 13.18 -3.30
C ASP A 47 6.66 13.92 -3.82
N GLY A 48 6.83 15.20 -4.14
CA GLY A 48 5.78 16.03 -4.73
C GLY A 48 5.42 17.26 -3.89
N ALA A 49 4.32 17.90 -4.26
CA ALA A 49 3.84 19.16 -3.66
C ALA A 49 2.61 18.96 -2.74
N HIS A 50 2.33 17.72 -2.35
CA HIS A 50 1.18 17.39 -1.53
C HIS A 50 1.40 17.80 -0.07
N SER A 51 0.31 18.08 0.66
CA SER A 51 0.38 18.40 2.08
C SER A 51 0.60 17.15 2.94
N ILE A 52 1.03 17.35 4.19
CA ILE A 52 1.12 16.27 5.18
C ILE A 52 -0.24 15.57 5.40
N ASP A 53 -1.34 16.31 5.35
CA ASP A 53 -2.69 15.74 5.48
C ASP A 53 -3.02 14.82 4.30
N THR A 54 -2.59 15.18 3.10
CA THR A 54 -2.76 14.32 1.91
C THR A 54 -1.96 13.02 2.06
N CYS A 55 -0.70 13.13 2.50
CA CYS A 55 0.14 11.96 2.76
C CYS A 55 -0.47 11.06 3.84
N TYR A 56 -1.03 11.64 4.90
CA TYR A 56 -1.74 10.91 5.96
C TYR A 56 -2.93 10.12 5.41
N GLU A 57 -3.82 10.74 4.63
CA GLU A 57 -4.99 10.06 4.09
C GLU A 57 -4.62 8.94 3.11
N VAL A 58 -3.62 9.16 2.25
CA VAL A 58 -3.12 8.12 1.33
C VAL A 58 -2.48 6.96 2.10
N SER A 59 -1.67 7.26 3.12
CA SER A 59 -1.02 6.25 3.96
C SER A 59 -2.05 5.42 4.72
N LYS A 60 -3.05 6.09 5.32
CA LYS A 60 -4.15 5.43 6.03
C LYS A 60 -4.95 4.53 5.11
N ALA A 61 -5.34 5.01 3.93
CA ALA A 61 -6.08 4.21 2.95
C ALA A 61 -5.27 2.98 2.51
N THR A 62 -3.97 3.16 2.27
CA THR A 62 -3.05 2.09 1.88
C THR A 62 -2.92 1.03 2.97
N LEU A 63 -2.68 1.44 4.22
CA LEU A 63 -2.55 0.52 5.36
C LEU A 63 -3.85 -0.21 5.65
N LEU A 64 -5.00 0.47 5.65
CA LEU A 64 -6.30 -0.16 5.87
C LEU A 64 -6.59 -1.22 4.81
N LYS A 65 -6.30 -0.92 3.54
CA LYS A 65 -6.49 -1.89 2.46
C LYS A 65 -5.51 -3.05 2.56
N LEU A 66 -4.24 -2.80 2.89
CA LEU A 66 -3.24 -3.84 3.09
C LEU A 66 -3.65 -4.81 4.20
N TYR A 67 -3.99 -4.30 5.38
CA TYR A 67 -4.43 -5.15 6.48
C TYR A 67 -5.73 -5.89 6.16
N GLY A 68 -6.65 -5.27 5.43
CA GLY A 68 -7.84 -5.95 4.92
C GLY A 68 -7.50 -7.15 4.04
N GLU A 69 -6.55 -7.02 3.11
CA GLU A 69 -6.10 -8.12 2.24
C GLU A 69 -5.27 -9.18 2.99
N LEU A 70 -4.51 -8.81 4.02
CA LEU A 70 -3.74 -9.75 4.83
C LEU A 70 -4.61 -10.71 5.65
N TYR A 71 -5.85 -10.31 5.95
CA TYR A 71 -6.82 -11.10 6.71
C TYR A 71 -8.03 -11.54 5.88
N ALA A 72 -7.98 -11.39 4.55
CA ALA A 72 -9.03 -11.84 3.63
C ALA A 72 -8.98 -13.34 3.40
#